data_AF-A0A2N6LIX3-F1
#
_entry.id   AF-A0A2N6LIX3-F1
#
_cell.length_a   1.000
_cell.length_b   1.000
_cell.length_c   1.000
_cell.angle_alpha   90.00
_cell.angle_beta   90.00
_cell.angle_gamma   90.00
#
_symmetry.space_group_name_H-M   'P 1'
#
loop_
_entity.id
_entity.type
_entity.pdbx_description
1 polymer ?
#
loop_
_entity_poly.entity_id
_entity_poly.type
_entity_poly.pdbx_seq_one_letter_code
_entity_poly.pdbx_strand_id
1 'polypeptide(L)' 'MRLLSLHREDLETPDRVEVEADLVTQERNDAFLEQIVSRLSLEPGVSAVSWRIIEEEYG' A
#
# COMPACT_ATOMS: atom_id res chain seq x y z
N MET A 1 -1.54 -9.90 9.64
CA MET A 1 -1.94 -8.84 8.69
C MET A 1 -3.13 -9.33 7.86
N ARG A 2 -4.15 -8.49 7.66
CA ARG A 2 -5.36 -8.78 6.88
C ARG A 2 -5.68 -7.59 5.98
N LEU A 3 -6.09 -7.86 4.74
CA LEU A 3 -6.60 -6.84 3.82
C LEU A 3 -8.01 -6.39 4.23
N LEU A 4 -8.20 -5.09 4.37
CA LEU A 4 -9.49 -4.45 4.64
C LEU A 4 -10.16 -4.00 3.34
N SER A 5 -9.41 -3.26 2.52
CA SER A 5 -9.89 -2.65 1.29
C SER A 5 -8.80 -2.70 0.22
N LEU A 6 -9.20 -2.63 -1.05
CA LEU A 6 -8.31 -2.42 -2.17
C LEU A 6 -8.99 -1.45 -3.12
N HIS A 7 -8.40 -0.26 -3.25
CA HIS A 7 -8.84 0.76 -4.17
C HIS A 7 -7.91 0.82 -5.38
N ARG A 8 -8.49 1.17 -6.53
CA ARG A 8 -7.77 1.42 -7.76
C ARG A 8 -8.35 2.68 -8.39
N GLU A 9 -7.48 3.61 -8.74
CA GLU A 9 -7.82 4.82 -9.47
C GLU A 9 -6.94 4.95 -10.71
N ASP A 10 -7.52 5.37 -11.83
CA ASP A 10 -6.75 5.70 -13.03
C ASP A 10 -6.09 7.07 -12.83
N LEU A 11 -4.80 7.17 -13.15
CA LEU A 11 -4.07 8.44 -13.01
C LEU A 11 -4.24 9.31 -14.26
N GLU A 12 -3.97 10.61 -14.12
CA GLU A 12 -3.94 11.53 -15.27
C GLU A 12 -2.93 11.11 -16.34
N THR A 13 -1.88 10.38 -15.93
CA THR A 13 -0.94 9.77 -16.87
C THR A 13 -1.58 8.55 -17.53
N PRO A 14 -1.71 8.53 -18.87
CA PRO A 14 -2.27 7.39 -19.59
C PRO A 14 -1.55 6.08 -19.22
N ASP A 15 -2.30 4.99 -19.16
CA ASP A 15 -1.82 3.64 -18.87
C ASP A 15 -1.18 3.49 -17.47
N ARG A 16 -1.43 4.43 -16.54
CA ARG A 16 -1.03 4.30 -15.14
C ARG A 16 -2.24 4.29 -14.21
N VAL A 17 -2.08 3.53 -13.14
CA VAL A 17 -3.09 3.41 -12.08
C VAL A 17 -2.41 3.56 -10.74
N GLU A 18 -3.12 4.14 -9.79
CA GLU A 18 -2.79 4.08 -8.37
C GLU A 18 -3.58 2.93 -7.74
N VAL A 19 -2.92 2.17 -6.88
CA VAL A 19 -3.51 1.06 -6.14
C VAL A 19 -3.24 1.29 -4.66
N GLU A 20 -4.29 1.48 -3.88
CA GLU A 20 -4.22 1.68 -2.43
C GLU A 20 -4.82 0.47 -1.72
N ALA A 21 -4.13 -0.05 -0.71
CA ALA A 21 -4.56 -1.23 0.03
C ALA A 21 -4.52 -0.95 1.53
N ASP A 22 -5.69 -1.01 2.18
CA ASP A 22 -5.76 -0.87 3.63
C ASP A 22 -5.49 -2.21 4.30
N LEU A 23 -4.54 -2.24 5.22
CA LEU A 23 -4.11 -3.44 5.93
C LEU A 23 -4.24 -3.25 7.43
N VAL A 24 -4.83 -4.24 8.11
CA VAL A 24 -4.88 -4.30 9.58
C VAL A 24 -3.96 -5.39 10.11
N THR A 25 -3.26 -5.10 11.20
CA THR A 25 -2.39 -6.06 11.89
C THR A 25 -2.55 -5.88 13.40
N GLN A 26 -2.40 -6.99 14.14
CA GLN A 26 -2.51 -6.98 15.62
C GLN A 26 -1.23 -6.43 16.26
N GLU A 27 -0.10 -6.53 15.58
CA GLU A 27 1.19 -6.04 16.03
C GLU A 27 1.80 -5.14 14.96
N ARG A 28 2.40 -4.03 15.40
CA ARG A 28 3.19 -3.15 14.54
C ARG A 28 4.48 -3.86 14.14
N ASN A 29 4.68 -4.02 12.84
CA ASN A 29 5.87 -4.66 12.26
C ASN A 29 6.35 -3.90 11.02
N ASP A 30 6.95 -2.74 11.26
CA ASP A 30 7.44 -1.84 10.21
C ASP A 30 8.47 -2.52 9.30
N ALA A 31 9.35 -3.36 9.86
CA ALA A 31 10.36 -4.07 9.09
C ALA A 31 9.75 -5.07 8.09
N PHE A 32 8.59 -5.66 8.41
CA PHE A 32 7.87 -6.52 7.49
C PHE A 32 7.17 -5.73 6.38
N LEU A 33 6.56 -4.59 6.72
CA LEU A 33 5.96 -3.68 5.73
C LEU A 33 7.01 -3.13 4.77
N GLU A 34 8.17 -2.75 5.29
CA GLU A 34 9.29 -2.27 4.49
C GLU A 34 9.80 -3.33 3.50
N GLN A 35 9.84 -4.60 3.91
CA GLN A 35 10.20 -5.71 3.01
C GLN A 35 9.18 -5.90 1.88
N ILE A 36 7.89 -5.75 2.19
CA ILE A 36 6.82 -5.85 1.17
C ILE A 36 6.97 -4.71 0.16
N VAL A 37 7.09 -3.48 0.65
CA VAL A 37 7.25 -2.28 -0.20
C VAL A 37 8.54 -2.35 -1.02
N SER A 38 9.64 -2.82 -0.43
CA SER A 38 10.91 -3.03 -1.14
C SER A 38 10.80 -4.07 -2.25
N ARG A 39 9.98 -5.11 -2.09
CA ARG A 39 9.75 -6.09 -3.15
C ARG A 39 8.85 -5.52 -4.24
N LEU A 40 7.77 -4.84 -3.87
CA LEU A 40 6.84 -4.23 -4.82
C LEU A 40 7.54 -3.19 -5.70
N SER A 41 8.48 -2.42 -5.15
CA SER A 41 9.24 -1.43 -5.92
C SER A 41 10.11 -2.04 -7.02
N LEU A 42 10.41 -3.34 -6.95
CA LEU A 42 11.19 -4.07 -7.96
C LEU A 42 10.31 -4.74 -9.02
N GLU A 43 8.99 -4.76 -8.84
CA GLU A 43 8.07 -5.38 -9.79
C GLU A 43 7.99 -4.54 -11.09
N PRO A 44 8.11 -5.16 -12.27
CA PRO A 44 7.96 -4.44 -13.54
C PRO A 44 6.62 -3.71 -13.62
N GLY A 45 6.66 -2.41 -13.91
CA GLY A 45 5.46 -1.57 -14.02
C GLY A 45 5.12 -0.79 -12.75
N VAL A 46 5.78 -1.04 -11.62
CA VAL A 46 5.67 -0.19 -10.43
C VAL A 46 6.57 1.02 -10.60
N SER A 47 5.98 2.21 -10.61
CA SER A 47 6.74 3.47 -10.69
C SER A 47 7.09 4.06 -9.32
N ALA A 48 6.25 3.80 -8.31
CA ALA A 48 6.43 4.25 -6.95
C ALA A 48 5.60 3.37 -6.01
N VAL A 49 6.04 3.22 -4.77
CA VAL A 49 5.30 2.52 -3.72
C VAL A 49 5.72 3.08 -2.37
N SER A 50 4.76 3.21 -1.47
CA SER A 50 4.97 3.67 -0.10
C SER A 50 3.94 3.05 0.83
N TRP A 51 4.20 3.12 2.13
CA TRP A 51 3.24 2.73 3.16
C TRP A 51 3.17 3.80 4.23
N ARG A 52 2.05 3.83 4.95
CA ARG A 52 1.83 4.72 6.09
C ARG A 52 0.93 4.02 7.10
N ILE A 53 1.14 4.32 8.38
CA ILE A 53 0.16 3.98 9.42
C ILE A 53 -0.96 5.00 9.37
N ILE A 54 -2.16 4.53 9.09
CA ILE A 54 -3.41 5.27 9.24
C ILE A 54 -3.95 4.98 10.64
N GLU A 55 -4.06 6.01 11.48
CA GLU A 55 -4.83 5.92 12.70
C GLU A 55 -6.32 5.96 12.31
N GLU A 56 -7.10 4.93 12.66
CA GLU A 56 -8.56 5.07 12.63
C GLU A 56 -8.93 6.12 13.69
N GLU A 57 -9.42 7.29 13.28
CA GLU A 57 -10.13 8.18 14.20
C GLU A 57 -11.38 7.43 14.68
N TYR A 58 -11.28 6.84 15.86
CA TYR A 58 -12.44 6.42 16.63
C TYR A 58 -13.16 7.69 17.10
N GLY A 59 -14.15 8.14 16.31
CA GLY A 59 -15.14 9.13 16.72
C GLY A 59 -16.09 8.61 17.80
#